data_AF-A0A3N5VP58-F1
#
_entry.id   AF-A0A3N5VP58-F1
#
_cell.length_a   1.000
_cell.length_b   1.000
_cell.length_c   1.000
_cell.angle_alpha   90.00
_cell.angle_beta   90.00
_cell.angle_gamma   90.00
#
_symmetry.space_group_name_H-M   'P 1'
#
loop_
_entity.id
_entity.type
_entity.pdbx_description
1 polymer ?
#
loop_
_entity_poly.entity_id
_entity_poly.type
_entity_poly.pdbx_seq_one_letter_code
_entity_poly.pdbx_strand_id
1 'polypeptide(L)'
;MGSLNLIERYISQEIRAQIEEHYLAPINAQARLDQAIHDPLLYQDPAHYPPFFADHGVVHHRDVAQQILQVLDIAHSLFLPAREPDRVQFMRGYGVLLAYLHDLGMSDFSHFGRATHPICATQRIFEPEFDDILNSLWQENAANQAWRLCRLAEMGHLEQEPRLVLREMLSMTNCHSKSRVPVEILNDPGALRQLMQDQAAVDLCLFYRRQQIEKARQAFAAAQRDQDRAGLDRWSRCLREAEAGLAAVQTKSSAQEVPPARLRRHYDDFRQDSFRWLLATHKEGRALVDDVVDTLRALRCADALRQRGAVLKTSAGYEAFVDRSTANVVYALRLGDDELFLLEIADPVAAGEANLAGSHLDPAGNLRISFHRGAFPDPETTRRAARNAALIINDIQGDAIESFRRPLGPEGLKASGDIEILLEGVDDNLEFAGLVRRELALINPEAAAR
;
A
#
# COMPACT_ATOMS: atom_id res chain seq x y z
N MET A 1 -25.27 13.15 6.45
CA MET A 1 -25.14 13.56 5.04
C MET A 1 -23.81 14.31 4.90
N GLY A 2 -22.83 13.79 4.15
CA GLY A 2 -21.70 14.63 3.71
C GLY A 2 -20.33 14.01 3.36
N SER A 3 -19.93 12.79 3.78
CA SER A 3 -18.55 12.30 3.49
C SER A 3 -18.39 11.68 2.09
N LEU A 4 -19.43 11.06 1.54
CA LEU A 4 -19.46 10.58 0.15
C LEU A 4 -19.30 11.71 -0.89
N ASN A 5 -19.47 12.97 -0.48
CA ASN A 5 -19.47 14.15 -1.36
C ASN A 5 -18.04 14.66 -1.70
N LEU A 6 -16.98 14.24 -0.99
CA LEU A 6 -15.63 14.77 -1.25
C LEU A 6 -14.89 14.03 -2.38
N ILE A 7 -15.02 12.71 -2.47
CA ILE A 7 -14.41 11.91 -3.55
C ILE A 7 -15.02 12.31 -4.91
N GLU A 8 -16.33 12.53 -4.96
CA GLU A 8 -17.09 12.89 -6.17
C GLU A 8 -16.64 14.23 -6.80
N ARG A 9 -15.89 15.05 -6.06
CA ARG A 9 -15.27 16.27 -6.60
C ARG A 9 -14.08 15.98 -7.52
N TYR A 10 -13.48 14.81 -7.41
CA TYR A 10 -12.22 14.47 -8.05
C TYR A 10 -12.35 13.34 -9.09
N ILE A 11 -13.29 12.43 -8.87
CA ILE A 11 -13.60 11.34 -9.79
C ILE A 11 -15.13 11.20 -9.92
N SER A 12 -15.63 11.14 -11.15
CA SER A 12 -17.06 10.99 -11.39
C SER A 12 -17.55 9.60 -10.93
N GLN A 13 -18.86 9.50 -10.69
CA GLN A 13 -19.48 8.22 -10.37
C GLN A 13 -19.28 7.20 -11.49
N GLU A 14 -19.28 7.63 -12.75
CA GLU A 14 -19.11 6.77 -13.92
C GLU A 14 -17.71 6.13 -13.95
N ILE A 15 -16.65 6.93 -13.87
CA ILE A 15 -15.28 6.42 -13.85
C ILE A 15 -15.06 5.52 -12.63
N ARG A 16 -15.59 5.93 -11.47
CA ARG A 16 -15.51 5.13 -10.25
C ARG A 16 -16.20 3.78 -10.41
N ALA A 17 -17.40 3.74 -11.00
CA ALA A 17 -18.13 2.50 -11.26
C ALA A 17 -17.34 1.60 -12.23
N GLN A 18 -16.73 2.16 -13.28
CA GLN A 18 -15.87 1.40 -14.18
C GLN A 18 -14.72 0.71 -13.42
N ILE A 19 -13.98 1.43 -12.57
CA ILE A 19 -12.89 0.86 -11.78
C ILE A 19 -13.43 -0.20 -10.79
N GLU A 20 -14.46 0.14 -10.04
CA GLU A 20 -15.03 -0.73 -9.01
C GLU A 20 -15.57 -2.03 -9.62
N GLU A 21 -16.33 -1.98 -10.72
CA GLU A 21 -16.93 -3.15 -11.34
C GLU A 21 -15.90 -4.05 -12.04
N HIS A 22 -14.95 -3.46 -12.77
CA HIS A 22 -14.01 -4.23 -13.59
C HIS A 22 -12.85 -4.81 -12.79
N TYR A 23 -12.40 -4.12 -11.72
CA TYR A 23 -11.19 -4.51 -11.02
C TYR A 23 -11.40 -4.87 -9.55
N LEU A 24 -12.28 -4.17 -8.83
CA LEU A 24 -12.41 -4.33 -7.37
C LEU A 24 -13.49 -5.34 -6.97
N ALA A 25 -14.65 -5.32 -7.63
CA ALA A 25 -15.73 -6.26 -7.39
C ALA A 25 -15.32 -7.74 -7.59
N PRO A 26 -14.45 -8.09 -8.57
CA PRO A 26 -13.90 -9.43 -8.66
C PRO A 26 -13.09 -9.86 -7.43
N ILE A 27 -12.32 -8.93 -6.83
CA ILE A 27 -11.57 -9.18 -5.58
C ILE A 27 -12.54 -9.48 -4.43
N ASN A 28 -13.60 -8.67 -4.30
CA ASN A 28 -14.64 -8.90 -3.30
C ASN A 28 -15.33 -10.26 -3.50
N ALA A 29 -15.71 -10.59 -4.74
CA ALA A 29 -16.39 -11.84 -5.07
C ALA A 29 -15.52 -13.07 -4.75
N GLN A 30 -14.24 -13.04 -5.13
CA GLN A 30 -13.30 -14.13 -4.87
C GLN A 30 -13.01 -14.31 -3.36
N ALA A 31 -13.13 -13.24 -2.57
CA ALA A 31 -12.86 -13.29 -1.13
C ALA A 31 -13.97 -13.99 -0.32
N ARG A 32 -15.19 -14.10 -0.89
CA ARG A 32 -16.36 -14.67 -0.20
C ARG A 32 -16.19 -16.15 0.14
N LEU A 33 -16.79 -16.56 1.27
CA LEU A 33 -16.69 -17.93 1.78
C LEU A 33 -17.35 -18.89 0.81
N ASP A 34 -18.42 -18.45 0.15
CA ASP A 34 -19.10 -19.16 -0.93
C ASP A 34 -18.13 -19.62 -2.04
N GLN A 35 -17.09 -18.84 -2.32
CA GLN A 35 -16.03 -19.22 -3.26
C GLN A 35 -14.89 -19.98 -2.58
N ALA A 36 -14.51 -19.55 -1.38
CA ALA A 36 -13.40 -20.13 -0.63
C ALA A 36 -13.57 -21.60 -0.27
N ILE A 37 -14.80 -22.06 0.02
CA ILE A 37 -15.05 -23.46 0.38
C ILE A 37 -14.69 -24.46 -0.73
N HIS A 38 -14.55 -23.97 -1.96
CA HIS A 38 -14.16 -24.77 -3.12
C HIS A 38 -12.64 -24.77 -3.36
N ASP A 39 -11.87 -23.96 -2.64
CA ASP A 39 -10.41 -23.92 -2.73
C ASP A 39 -9.78 -24.96 -1.78
N PRO A 40 -9.03 -25.95 -2.28
CA PRO A 40 -8.31 -26.91 -1.43
C PRO A 40 -7.33 -26.27 -0.45
N LEU A 41 -6.79 -25.08 -0.74
CA LEU A 41 -5.85 -24.38 0.14
C LEU A 41 -6.48 -24.01 1.47
N LEU A 42 -7.79 -23.73 1.49
CA LEU A 42 -8.52 -23.43 2.73
C LEU A 42 -8.35 -24.55 3.76
N TYR A 43 -8.45 -25.80 3.33
CA TYR A 43 -8.41 -26.96 4.22
C TYR A 43 -6.98 -27.39 4.57
N GLN A 44 -5.97 -26.89 3.84
CA GLN A 44 -4.56 -27.17 4.12
C GLN A 44 -4.01 -26.24 5.21
N ASP A 45 -4.35 -24.96 5.13
CA ASP A 45 -3.85 -23.94 6.05
C ASP A 45 -4.86 -22.78 6.21
N PRO A 46 -5.95 -23.01 6.95
CA PRO A 46 -7.00 -22.00 7.12
C PRO A 46 -6.49 -20.74 7.84
N ALA A 47 -5.44 -20.88 8.67
CA ALA A 47 -4.84 -19.77 9.40
C ALA A 47 -4.16 -18.75 8.47
N HIS A 48 -3.67 -19.20 7.32
CA HIS A 48 -2.99 -18.34 6.34
C HIS A 48 -3.74 -18.23 5.02
N TYR A 49 -5.02 -18.63 4.98
CA TYR A 49 -5.86 -18.59 3.80
C TYR A 49 -6.22 -17.14 3.41
N PRO A 50 -5.61 -16.57 2.35
CA PRO A 50 -5.63 -15.11 2.15
C PRO A 50 -7.00 -14.45 2.00
N PRO A 51 -8.00 -15.08 1.35
CA PRO A 51 -9.34 -14.52 1.25
C PRO A 51 -10.00 -14.10 2.57
N PHE A 52 -9.62 -14.71 3.70
CA PHE A 52 -10.22 -14.39 4.99
C PHE A 52 -9.78 -13.06 5.58
N PHE A 53 -8.60 -12.57 5.20
CA PHE A 53 -8.00 -11.39 5.79
C PHE A 53 -7.52 -10.36 4.77
N ALA A 54 -7.62 -10.65 3.47
CA ALA A 54 -7.38 -9.66 2.42
C ALA A 54 -8.34 -8.49 2.58
N ASP A 55 -7.82 -7.27 2.49
CA ASP A 55 -8.56 -6.01 2.65
C ASP A 55 -8.49 -5.14 1.40
N HIS A 56 -8.30 -5.71 0.21
CA HIS A 56 -8.10 -4.97 -1.04
C HIS A 56 -9.40 -4.73 -1.86
N GLY A 57 -10.57 -4.76 -1.21
CA GLY A 57 -11.87 -4.62 -1.88
C GLY A 57 -12.30 -3.16 -2.11
N VAL A 58 -13.53 -2.96 -2.62
CA VAL A 58 -14.11 -1.62 -2.87
C VAL A 58 -14.12 -0.71 -1.62
N VAL A 59 -14.44 -1.26 -0.45
CA VAL A 59 -14.54 -0.49 0.80
C VAL A 59 -13.18 0.12 1.17
N HIS A 60 -12.11 -0.66 1.06
CA HIS A 60 -10.73 -0.21 1.30
C HIS A 60 -10.32 0.91 0.37
N HIS A 61 -10.51 0.75 -0.94
CA HIS A 61 -10.14 1.78 -1.91
C HIS A 61 -10.89 3.10 -1.66
N ARG A 62 -12.17 3.03 -1.28
CA ARG A 62 -12.96 4.20 -0.89
C ARG A 62 -12.44 4.84 0.40
N ASP A 63 -12.05 4.04 1.39
CA ASP A 63 -11.50 4.52 2.65
C ASP A 63 -10.15 5.21 2.44
N VAL A 64 -9.21 4.58 1.73
CA VAL A 64 -7.91 5.18 1.37
C VAL A 64 -8.10 6.48 0.57
N ALA A 65 -9.08 6.53 -0.34
CA ALA A 65 -9.41 7.74 -1.08
C ALA A 65 -9.96 8.88 -0.19
N GLN A 66 -10.61 8.58 0.93
CA GLN A 66 -10.97 9.58 1.94
C GLN A 66 -9.77 9.97 2.80
N GLN A 67 -8.97 9.00 3.22
CA GLN A 67 -7.81 9.24 4.07
C GLN A 67 -6.74 10.09 3.39
N ILE A 68 -6.51 9.90 2.08
CA ILE A 68 -5.53 10.73 1.38
C ILE A 68 -5.92 12.21 1.35
N LEU A 69 -7.21 12.53 1.32
CA LEU A 69 -7.67 13.92 1.42
C LEU A 69 -7.35 14.50 2.80
N GLN A 70 -7.61 13.74 3.87
CA GLN A 70 -7.30 14.16 5.24
C GLN A 70 -5.78 14.31 5.47
N VAL A 71 -5.00 13.34 4.99
CA VAL A 71 -3.54 13.37 5.07
C VAL A 71 -2.99 14.59 4.32
N LEU A 72 -3.48 14.88 3.12
CA LEU A 72 -3.04 16.04 2.36
C LEU A 72 -3.41 17.36 3.04
N ASP A 73 -4.57 17.43 3.70
CA ASP A 73 -5.01 18.62 4.44
C ASP A 73 -4.12 18.91 5.66
N ILE A 74 -3.63 17.87 6.34
CA ILE A 74 -2.75 18.01 7.51
C ILE A 74 -1.29 18.19 7.08
N ALA A 75 -0.83 17.41 6.10
CA ALA A 75 0.58 17.38 5.70
C ALA A 75 0.99 18.64 4.92
N HIS A 76 0.05 19.29 4.23
CA HIS A 76 0.31 20.52 3.48
C HIS A 76 0.77 21.65 4.41
N SER A 77 1.91 22.26 4.10
CA SER A 77 2.55 23.30 4.91
C SER A 77 3.05 22.83 6.29
N LEU A 78 3.03 21.52 6.56
CA LEU A 78 3.58 20.91 7.77
C LEU A 78 4.72 19.94 7.45
N PHE A 79 4.43 18.88 6.68
CA PHE A 79 5.42 17.89 6.20
C PHE A 79 5.80 18.10 4.74
N LEU A 80 4.90 18.73 4.00
CA LEU A 80 5.03 19.04 2.59
C LEU A 80 5.17 20.55 2.44
N PRO A 81 5.98 21.04 1.49
CA PRO A 81 6.05 22.46 1.18
C PRO A 81 4.68 23.08 0.97
N ALA A 82 4.52 24.34 1.38
CA ALA A 82 3.36 25.12 1.01
C ALA A 82 3.27 25.23 -0.53
N ARG A 83 2.04 25.21 -1.05
CA ARG A 83 1.70 25.13 -2.48
C ARG A 83 0.50 26.00 -2.75
N GLU A 84 0.48 26.58 -3.94
CA GLU A 84 -0.68 27.33 -4.43
C GLU A 84 -1.95 26.46 -4.46
N PRO A 85 -3.15 27.03 -4.25
CA PRO A 85 -4.40 26.28 -4.17
C PRO A 85 -4.63 25.32 -5.33
N ASP A 86 -4.32 25.72 -6.57
CA ASP A 86 -4.49 24.88 -7.75
C ASP A 86 -3.59 23.63 -7.73
N ARG A 87 -2.38 23.75 -7.19
CA ARG A 87 -1.45 22.62 -7.04
C ARG A 87 -1.94 21.65 -5.97
N VAL A 88 -2.48 22.17 -4.86
CA VAL A 88 -3.09 21.32 -3.82
C VAL A 88 -4.31 20.58 -4.35
N GLN A 89 -5.16 21.25 -5.15
CA GLN A 89 -6.30 20.59 -5.78
C GLN A 89 -5.89 19.49 -6.76
N PHE A 90 -4.83 19.74 -7.54
CA PHE A 90 -4.23 18.72 -8.40
C PHE A 90 -3.76 17.51 -7.59
N MET A 91 -3.06 17.71 -6.46
CA MET A 91 -2.59 16.62 -5.62
C MET A 91 -3.74 15.81 -5.03
N ARG A 92 -4.78 16.48 -4.50
CA ARG A 92 -5.94 15.80 -3.91
C ARG A 92 -6.60 14.90 -4.94
N GLY A 93 -6.81 15.41 -6.14
CA GLY A 93 -7.46 14.63 -7.17
C GLY A 93 -6.59 13.53 -7.78
N TYR A 94 -5.30 13.78 -8.00
CA TYR A 94 -4.35 12.73 -8.38
C TYR A 94 -4.26 11.65 -7.29
N GLY A 95 -4.24 12.05 -6.03
CA GLY A 95 -4.22 11.15 -4.88
C GLY A 95 -5.45 10.26 -4.80
N VAL A 96 -6.65 10.81 -5.02
CA VAL A 96 -7.89 10.02 -5.10
C VAL A 96 -7.80 8.99 -6.24
N LEU A 97 -7.29 9.38 -7.42
CA LEU A 97 -7.10 8.44 -8.52
C LEU A 97 -6.14 7.32 -8.14
N LEU A 98 -4.98 7.63 -7.55
CA LEU A 98 -4.05 6.62 -7.09
C LEU A 98 -4.66 5.69 -6.03
N ALA A 99 -5.44 6.21 -5.09
CA ALA A 99 -6.11 5.41 -4.08
C ALA A 99 -7.06 4.36 -4.69
N TYR A 100 -7.75 4.68 -5.79
CA TYR A 100 -8.58 3.71 -6.52
C TYR A 100 -7.78 2.69 -7.34
N LEU A 101 -6.51 2.97 -7.63
CA LEU A 101 -5.70 2.17 -8.54
C LEU A 101 -4.54 1.41 -7.86
N HIS A 102 -4.27 1.68 -6.57
CA HIS A 102 -3.03 1.21 -5.94
C HIS A 102 -2.92 -0.31 -5.84
N ASP A 103 -4.06 -0.99 -5.64
CA ASP A 103 -4.14 -2.44 -5.43
C ASP A 103 -4.85 -3.21 -6.55
N LEU A 104 -4.95 -2.64 -7.77
CA LEU A 104 -5.61 -3.35 -8.89
C LEU A 104 -4.99 -4.72 -9.21
N GLY A 105 -3.75 -4.97 -8.79
CA GLY A 105 -3.08 -6.25 -8.97
C GLY A 105 -3.56 -7.38 -8.05
N MET A 106 -4.42 -7.11 -7.06
CA MET A 106 -4.87 -8.07 -6.04
C MET A 106 -5.97 -9.05 -6.50
N SER A 107 -6.17 -9.21 -7.81
CA SER A 107 -7.13 -10.20 -8.35
C SER A 107 -6.63 -11.65 -8.29
N ASP A 108 -5.44 -11.89 -7.77
CA ASP A 108 -4.89 -13.23 -7.52
C ASP A 108 -4.46 -13.33 -6.05
N PHE A 109 -5.21 -14.11 -5.27
CA PHE A 109 -4.93 -14.33 -3.84
C PHE A 109 -3.83 -15.35 -3.57
N SER A 110 -3.25 -15.98 -4.59
CA SER A 110 -2.11 -16.86 -4.41
C SER A 110 -0.90 -16.12 -3.81
N HIS A 111 0.06 -16.86 -3.26
CA HIS A 111 1.33 -16.26 -2.81
C HIS A 111 2.06 -15.49 -3.93
N PHE A 112 1.87 -15.89 -5.18
CA PHE A 112 2.40 -15.19 -6.34
C PHE A 112 1.70 -13.84 -6.53
N GLY A 113 0.36 -13.83 -6.63
CA GLY A 113 -0.41 -12.62 -6.81
C GLY A 113 -0.17 -11.61 -5.68
N ARG A 114 -0.25 -12.04 -4.41
CA ARG A 114 0.06 -11.18 -3.25
C ARG A 114 1.47 -10.62 -3.28
N ALA A 115 2.45 -11.38 -3.73
CA ALA A 115 3.83 -10.88 -3.79
C ALA A 115 4.05 -9.87 -4.94
N THR A 116 3.26 -9.98 -6.02
CA THR A 116 3.47 -9.22 -7.26
C THR A 116 2.44 -8.11 -7.48
N HIS A 117 1.37 -8.05 -6.67
CA HIS A 117 0.24 -7.14 -6.88
C HIS A 117 0.61 -5.66 -7.06
N PRO A 118 1.61 -5.05 -6.36
CA PRO A 118 1.90 -3.65 -6.58
C PRO A 118 2.43 -3.44 -8.00
N ILE A 119 3.31 -4.33 -8.47
CA ILE A 119 3.87 -4.26 -9.82
C ILE A 119 2.80 -4.60 -10.87
N CYS A 120 1.94 -5.57 -10.58
CA CYS A 120 0.82 -5.89 -11.45
C CYS A 120 -0.11 -4.67 -11.61
N ALA A 121 -0.38 -3.91 -10.55
CA ALA A 121 -1.16 -2.67 -10.63
C ALA A 121 -0.51 -1.66 -11.59
N THR A 122 0.80 -1.42 -11.49
CA THR A 122 1.55 -0.59 -12.46
C THR A 122 1.41 -1.09 -13.90
N GLN A 123 1.54 -2.40 -14.12
CA GLN A 123 1.49 -2.99 -15.46
C GLN A 123 0.09 -2.90 -16.08
N ARG A 124 -0.97 -3.08 -15.27
CA ARG A 124 -2.37 -2.96 -15.71
C ARG A 124 -2.71 -1.61 -16.32
N ILE A 125 -2.09 -0.54 -15.83
CA ILE A 125 -2.29 0.82 -16.38
C ILE A 125 -1.81 0.95 -17.83
N PHE A 126 -0.95 0.04 -18.32
CA PHE A 126 -0.49 0.01 -19.72
C PHE A 126 -1.23 -1.02 -20.58
N GLU A 127 -2.15 -1.79 -20.01
CA GLU A 127 -2.92 -2.78 -20.75
C GLU A 127 -4.08 -2.13 -21.51
N PRO A 128 -4.52 -2.70 -22.66
CA PRO A 128 -5.64 -2.17 -23.44
C PRO A 128 -6.93 -2.00 -22.65
N GLU A 129 -7.19 -2.87 -21.68
CA GLU A 129 -8.39 -2.85 -20.86
C GLU A 129 -8.50 -1.56 -20.02
N PHE A 130 -7.38 -0.88 -19.76
CA PHE A 130 -7.37 0.39 -19.03
C PHE A 130 -7.58 1.62 -19.93
N ASP A 131 -7.59 1.44 -21.26
CA ASP A 131 -7.68 2.56 -22.20
C ASP A 131 -8.98 3.36 -22.02
N ASP A 132 -10.11 2.69 -21.79
CA ASP A 132 -11.41 3.35 -21.63
C ASP A 132 -11.50 4.20 -20.36
N ILE A 133 -10.90 3.73 -19.26
CA ILE A 133 -10.81 4.51 -18.02
C ILE A 133 -9.92 5.73 -18.24
N LEU A 134 -8.76 5.57 -18.89
CA LEU A 134 -7.89 6.72 -19.20
C LEU A 134 -8.59 7.72 -20.14
N ASN A 135 -9.35 7.23 -21.11
CA ASN A 135 -10.14 8.07 -22.03
C ASN A 135 -11.15 8.91 -21.26
N SER A 136 -11.89 8.28 -20.34
CA SER A 136 -12.90 8.94 -19.52
C SER A 136 -12.24 10.00 -18.61
N LEU A 137 -11.16 9.64 -17.91
CA LEU A 137 -10.38 10.58 -17.08
C LEU A 137 -9.88 11.78 -17.89
N TRP A 138 -9.41 11.53 -19.11
CA TRP A 138 -8.89 12.57 -20.00
C TRP A 138 -9.99 13.51 -20.51
N GLN A 139 -11.11 12.95 -20.98
CA GLN A 139 -12.23 13.71 -21.55
C GLN A 139 -12.98 14.53 -20.50
N GLU A 140 -13.19 13.96 -19.32
CA GLU A 140 -13.84 14.67 -18.20
C GLU A 140 -12.90 15.71 -17.56
N ASN A 141 -11.60 15.68 -17.89
CA ASN A 141 -10.57 16.41 -17.18
C ASN A 141 -10.69 16.17 -15.66
N ALA A 142 -10.84 14.89 -15.29
CA ALA A 142 -11.03 14.49 -13.91
C ALA A 142 -9.92 15.10 -13.04
N ALA A 143 -10.29 15.75 -11.94
CA ALA A 143 -9.36 16.42 -11.04
C ALA A 143 -8.43 17.47 -11.69
N ASN A 144 -8.83 18.08 -12.82
CA ASN A 144 -8.02 19.02 -13.61
C ASN A 144 -6.66 18.48 -14.10
N GLN A 145 -6.50 17.15 -14.15
CA GLN A 145 -5.22 16.52 -14.48
C GLN A 145 -4.82 16.79 -15.94
N ALA A 146 -5.74 16.51 -16.88
CA ALA A 146 -5.49 16.66 -18.31
C ALA A 146 -5.17 18.13 -18.67
N TRP A 147 -5.97 19.07 -18.16
CA TRP A 147 -5.77 20.50 -18.41
C TRP A 147 -4.40 21.00 -17.91
N ARG A 148 -3.99 20.58 -16.71
CA ARG A 148 -2.68 20.98 -16.16
C ARG A 148 -1.53 20.46 -17.03
N LEU A 149 -1.59 19.20 -17.46
CA LEU A 149 -0.56 18.59 -18.29
C LEU A 149 -0.49 19.24 -19.69
N CYS A 150 -1.65 19.50 -20.31
CA CYS A 150 -1.71 20.24 -21.58
C CYS A 150 -1.12 21.64 -21.44
N ARG A 151 -1.47 22.39 -20.40
CA ARG A 151 -0.93 23.73 -20.17
C ARG A 151 0.60 23.72 -20.00
N LEU A 152 1.14 22.75 -19.26
CA LEU A 152 2.59 22.59 -19.12
C LEU A 152 3.27 22.29 -20.46
N ALA A 153 2.67 21.45 -21.30
CA ALA A 153 3.19 21.16 -22.63
C ALA A 153 3.10 22.36 -23.58
N GLU A 154 1.99 23.09 -23.59
CA GLU A 154 1.80 24.32 -24.38
C GLU A 154 2.84 25.40 -24.03
N MET A 155 3.23 25.49 -22.76
CA MET A 155 4.30 26.39 -22.30
C MET A 155 5.71 25.85 -22.57
N GLY A 156 5.86 24.64 -23.13
CA GLY A 156 7.15 24.00 -23.36
C GLY A 156 7.84 23.50 -22.09
N HIS A 157 7.09 23.34 -20.99
CA HIS A 157 7.61 22.85 -19.70
C HIS A 157 7.47 21.33 -19.53
N LEU A 158 6.76 20.67 -20.44
CA LEU A 158 6.60 19.23 -20.52
C LEU A 158 6.98 18.76 -21.93
N GLU A 159 8.03 17.95 -22.03
CA GLU A 159 8.59 17.48 -23.32
C GLU A 159 7.85 16.28 -23.90
N GLN A 160 7.09 15.56 -23.06
CA GLN A 160 6.33 14.37 -23.43
C GLN A 160 4.87 14.71 -23.72
N GLU A 161 4.21 13.84 -24.49
CA GLU A 161 2.79 13.93 -24.77
C GLU A 161 1.98 13.88 -23.45
N PRO A 162 1.13 14.90 -23.18
CA PRO A 162 0.42 15.02 -21.91
C PRO A 162 -0.38 13.79 -21.45
N ARG A 163 -1.05 13.08 -22.36
CA ARG A 163 -1.86 11.91 -22.02
C ARG A 163 -1.01 10.69 -21.68
N LEU A 164 0.14 10.53 -22.31
CA LEU A 164 1.15 9.55 -21.94
C LEU A 164 1.72 9.84 -20.54
N VAL A 165 2.00 11.11 -20.23
CA VAL A 165 2.44 11.52 -18.88
C VAL A 165 1.37 11.21 -17.83
N LEU A 166 0.08 11.43 -18.14
CA LEU A 166 -1.00 11.02 -17.23
C LEU A 166 -0.97 9.50 -16.99
N ARG A 167 -0.82 8.68 -18.04
CA ARG A 167 -0.73 7.22 -17.91
C ARG A 167 0.46 6.81 -17.05
N GLU A 168 1.62 7.40 -17.29
CA GLU A 168 2.82 7.18 -16.49
C GLU A 168 2.59 7.54 -15.02
N MET A 169 2.02 8.72 -14.73
CA MET A 169 1.65 9.13 -13.37
C MET A 169 0.70 8.12 -12.70
N LEU A 170 -0.34 7.66 -13.38
CA LEU A 170 -1.27 6.67 -12.83
C LEU A 170 -0.61 5.30 -12.63
N SER A 171 0.43 4.97 -13.40
CA SER A 171 1.17 3.72 -13.22
C SER A 171 2.11 3.71 -12.00
N MET A 172 2.34 4.86 -11.35
CA MET A 172 3.15 4.97 -10.13
C MET A 172 2.41 4.48 -8.87
N THR A 173 1.28 3.80 -9.04
CA THR A 173 0.47 3.17 -7.98
C THR A 173 1.27 2.28 -7.05
N ASN A 174 2.23 1.52 -7.57
CA ASN A 174 3.10 0.65 -6.77
C ASN A 174 3.98 1.37 -5.75
N CYS A 175 4.10 2.70 -5.86
CA CYS A 175 4.83 3.51 -4.91
C CYS A 175 4.13 3.58 -3.55
N HIS A 176 2.91 3.06 -3.38
CA HIS A 176 2.32 2.86 -2.05
C HIS A 176 3.11 1.83 -1.21
N SER A 177 3.89 0.92 -1.82
CA SER A 177 4.58 -0.14 -1.10
C SER A 177 5.98 0.27 -0.65
N LYS A 178 6.18 0.51 0.66
CA LYS A 178 7.51 0.84 1.25
C LYS A 178 8.59 -0.20 0.98
N SER A 179 8.21 -1.48 0.94
CA SER A 179 9.14 -2.59 0.68
C SER A 179 9.64 -2.64 -0.77
N ARG A 180 8.92 -1.99 -1.70
CA ARG A 180 9.24 -1.97 -3.13
C ARG A 180 9.91 -0.70 -3.56
N VAL A 181 9.49 0.42 -2.97
CA VAL A 181 9.99 1.74 -3.29
C VAL A 181 10.43 2.38 -1.97
N PRO A 182 11.65 2.11 -1.46
CA PRO A 182 12.18 2.79 -0.28
C PRO A 182 12.10 4.32 -0.40
N VAL A 183 12.01 5.03 0.74
CA VAL A 183 11.85 6.50 0.74
C VAL A 183 13.02 7.21 0.05
N GLU A 184 14.21 6.61 0.10
CA GLU A 184 15.41 7.06 -0.60
C GLU A 184 15.20 7.11 -2.12
N ILE A 185 14.46 6.15 -2.68
CA ILE A 185 14.10 6.15 -4.10
C ILE A 185 13.07 7.23 -4.40
N LEU A 186 12.08 7.45 -3.52
CA LEU A 186 11.15 8.58 -3.68
C LEU A 186 11.85 9.95 -3.60
N ASN A 187 13.00 10.02 -2.92
CA ASN A 187 13.80 11.24 -2.79
C ASN A 187 14.69 11.51 -4.02
N ASP A 188 14.80 10.55 -4.95
CA ASP A 188 15.65 10.64 -6.15
C ASP A 188 14.80 10.37 -7.41
N PRO A 189 14.38 11.43 -8.14
CA PRO A 189 13.60 11.26 -9.36
C PRO A 189 14.28 10.41 -10.44
N GLY A 190 15.62 10.35 -10.48
CA GLY A 190 16.38 9.50 -11.39
C GLY A 190 16.27 8.02 -11.00
N ALA A 191 16.48 7.71 -9.73
CA ALA A 191 16.29 6.36 -9.22
C ALA A 191 14.83 5.91 -9.33
N LEU A 192 13.87 6.81 -9.04
CA LEU A 192 12.44 6.55 -9.19
C LEU A 192 12.07 6.24 -10.64
N ARG A 193 12.57 7.04 -11.59
CA ARG A 193 12.39 6.79 -13.02
C ARG A 193 12.88 5.39 -13.40
N GLN A 194 14.12 5.06 -13.04
CA GLN A 194 14.70 3.75 -13.37
C GLN A 194 13.87 2.61 -12.78
N LEU A 195 13.44 2.75 -11.51
CA LEU A 195 12.63 1.74 -10.85
C LEU A 195 11.27 1.54 -11.53
N MET A 196 10.57 2.63 -11.88
CA MET A 196 9.30 2.56 -12.58
C MET A 196 9.43 1.88 -13.94
N GLN A 197 10.51 2.19 -14.67
CA GLN A 197 10.79 1.53 -15.95
C GLN A 197 11.00 0.02 -15.78
N ASP A 198 11.79 -0.38 -14.78
CA ASP A 198 12.05 -1.79 -14.50
C ASP A 198 10.77 -2.53 -14.10
N GLN A 199 9.95 -1.93 -13.24
CA GLN A 199 8.71 -2.55 -12.75
C GLN A 199 7.63 -2.64 -13.84
N ALA A 200 7.49 -1.63 -14.70
CA ALA A 200 6.56 -1.70 -15.83
C ALA A 200 6.97 -2.77 -16.86
N ALA A 201 8.27 -3.02 -17.04
CA ALA A 201 8.78 -3.96 -18.04
C ALA A 201 9.01 -5.40 -17.51
N VAL A 202 9.18 -5.61 -16.21
CA VAL A 202 9.59 -6.91 -15.67
C VAL A 202 8.53 -8.00 -15.89
N ASP A 203 8.98 -9.21 -16.22
CA ASP A 203 8.15 -10.40 -16.14
C ASP A 203 7.86 -10.75 -14.68
N LEU A 204 6.58 -10.83 -14.32
CA LEU A 204 6.15 -11.05 -12.93
C LEU A 204 6.61 -12.40 -12.37
N CYS A 205 6.71 -13.45 -13.21
CA CYS A 205 7.23 -14.76 -12.80
C CYS A 205 8.73 -14.66 -12.46
N LEU A 206 9.53 -14.03 -13.32
CA LEU A 206 10.95 -13.77 -13.04
C LEU A 206 11.11 -12.96 -11.75
N PHE A 207 10.34 -11.90 -11.61
CA PHE A 207 10.36 -11.05 -10.42
C PHE A 207 10.05 -11.84 -9.15
N TYR A 208 8.96 -12.62 -9.14
CA TYR A 208 8.57 -13.43 -8.00
C TYR A 208 9.67 -14.43 -7.61
N ARG A 209 10.28 -15.11 -8.60
CA ARG A 209 11.36 -16.07 -8.33
C ARG A 209 12.60 -15.39 -7.73
N ARG A 210 12.98 -14.21 -8.22
CA ARG A 210 14.06 -13.41 -7.61
C ARG A 210 13.74 -13.06 -6.16
N GLN A 211 12.50 -12.66 -5.88
CA GLN A 211 12.08 -12.37 -4.51
C GLN A 211 12.16 -13.60 -3.60
N GLN A 212 11.76 -14.78 -4.07
CA GLN A 212 11.84 -16.01 -3.28
C GLN A 212 13.29 -16.36 -2.93
N ILE A 213 14.24 -16.15 -3.85
CA ILE A 213 15.68 -16.31 -3.59
C ILE A 213 16.14 -15.36 -2.49
N GLU A 214 15.81 -14.07 -2.59
CA GLU A 214 16.24 -13.09 -1.59
C GLU A 214 15.65 -13.39 -0.20
N LYS A 215 14.37 -13.79 -0.14
CA LYS A 215 13.74 -14.25 1.12
C LYS A 215 14.47 -15.47 1.69
N ALA A 216 14.78 -16.46 0.86
CA ALA A 216 15.50 -17.66 1.29
C ALA A 216 16.93 -17.33 1.77
N ARG A 217 17.63 -16.40 1.10
CA ARG A 217 18.97 -15.92 1.50
C ARG A 217 18.95 -15.22 2.86
N GLN A 218 17.99 -14.31 3.06
CA GLN A 218 17.82 -13.60 4.32
C GLN A 218 17.51 -14.56 5.47
N ALA A 219 16.60 -15.50 5.24
CA ALA A 219 16.24 -16.51 6.24
C ALA A 219 17.40 -17.48 6.55
N PHE A 220 18.17 -17.88 5.54
CA PHE A 220 19.39 -18.66 5.72
C PHE A 220 20.43 -17.91 6.54
N ALA A 221 20.67 -16.63 6.23
CA ALA A 221 21.60 -15.79 6.97
C ALA A 221 21.15 -15.56 8.44
N ALA A 222 19.85 -15.44 8.69
CA ALA A 222 19.31 -15.37 10.04
C ALA A 222 19.54 -16.68 10.82
N ALA A 223 19.20 -17.83 10.24
CA ALA A 223 19.45 -19.14 10.85
C ALA A 223 20.95 -19.36 11.14
N GLN A 224 21.84 -18.84 10.28
CA GLN A 224 23.28 -18.88 10.51
C GLN A 224 23.71 -18.06 11.73
N ARG A 225 23.16 -16.84 11.89
CA ARG A 225 23.44 -15.99 13.05
C ARG A 225 22.94 -16.63 14.35
N ASP A 226 21.77 -17.24 14.30
CA ASP A 226 21.11 -17.86 15.45
C ASP A 226 21.64 -19.27 15.75
N GLN A 227 22.58 -19.77 14.94
CA GLN A 227 23.14 -21.12 15.01
C GLN A 227 22.07 -22.23 14.96
N ASP A 228 20.93 -21.94 14.32
CA ASP A 228 19.82 -22.88 14.12
C ASP A 228 20.16 -23.86 13.00
N ARG A 229 20.69 -25.03 13.38
CA ARG A 229 21.06 -26.10 12.45
C ARG A 229 19.86 -26.61 11.62
N ALA A 230 18.68 -26.73 12.23
CA ALA A 230 17.49 -27.20 11.52
C ALA A 230 17.00 -26.15 10.50
N GLY A 231 17.06 -24.87 10.89
CA GLY A 231 16.81 -23.74 10.01
C GLY A 231 17.78 -23.67 8.83
N LEU A 232 19.08 -23.89 9.06
CA LEU A 232 20.09 -23.90 8.01
C LEU A 232 19.81 -24.94 6.93
N ASP A 233 19.51 -26.18 7.32
CA ASP A 233 19.20 -27.25 6.36
C ASP A 233 17.91 -26.96 5.57
N ARG A 234 16.87 -26.47 6.26
CA ARG A 234 15.60 -26.07 5.64
C ARG A 234 15.82 -24.96 4.62
N TRP A 235 16.43 -23.85 5.02
CA TRP A 235 16.61 -22.69 4.16
C TRP A 235 17.63 -22.93 3.05
N SER A 236 18.62 -23.80 3.25
CA SER A 236 19.52 -24.25 2.19
C SER A 236 18.76 -25.00 1.08
N ARG A 237 17.79 -25.85 1.46
CA ARG A 237 16.93 -26.54 0.48
C ARG A 237 16.02 -25.57 -0.25
N CYS A 238 15.33 -24.68 0.48
CA CYS A 238 14.47 -23.66 -0.12
C CYS A 238 15.24 -22.74 -1.09
N LEU A 239 16.48 -22.37 -0.75
CA LEU A 239 17.32 -21.55 -1.63
C LEU A 239 17.65 -22.29 -2.93
N ARG A 240 18.06 -23.56 -2.86
CA ARG A 240 18.32 -24.38 -4.06
C ARG A 240 17.07 -24.54 -4.92
N GLU A 241 15.92 -24.79 -4.33
CA GLU A 241 14.64 -24.89 -5.04
C GLU A 241 14.26 -23.58 -5.73
N ALA A 242 14.46 -22.44 -5.05
CA ALA A 242 14.20 -21.12 -5.61
C ALA A 242 15.15 -20.78 -6.77
N GLU A 243 16.44 -21.11 -6.65
CA GLU A 243 17.46 -20.93 -7.69
C GLU A 243 17.17 -21.80 -8.92
N ALA A 244 16.82 -23.08 -8.72
CA ALA A 244 16.40 -23.97 -9.80
C ALA A 244 15.13 -23.45 -10.51
N GLY A 245 14.17 -22.95 -9.72
CA GLY A 245 12.95 -22.33 -10.25
C GLY A 245 13.24 -21.08 -11.09
N LEU A 246 14.18 -20.22 -10.67
CA LEU A 246 14.59 -19.05 -11.45
C LEU A 246 15.26 -19.46 -12.77
N ALA A 247 16.19 -20.42 -12.72
CA ALA A 247 16.88 -20.91 -13.93
C ALA A 247 15.88 -21.46 -14.97
N ALA A 248 14.84 -22.16 -14.54
CA ALA A 248 13.81 -22.70 -15.42
C ALA A 248 12.92 -21.63 -16.08
N VAL A 249 12.73 -20.47 -15.43
CA VAL A 249 12.00 -19.34 -16.02
C VAL A 249 12.92 -18.51 -16.91
N GLN A 250 14.17 -18.31 -16.52
CA GLN A 250 15.15 -17.55 -17.31
C GLN A 250 15.42 -18.18 -18.68
N THR A 251 15.50 -19.50 -18.78
CA THR A 251 15.65 -20.20 -20.07
C THR A 251 14.46 -20.00 -21.02
N LYS A 252 13.27 -19.73 -20.46
CA LYS A 252 12.07 -19.38 -21.25
C LYS A 252 12.01 -17.89 -21.59
N SER A 253 12.53 -17.05 -20.70
CA SER A 253 12.43 -15.59 -20.79
C SER A 253 13.62 -14.92 -21.51
N SER A 254 14.73 -15.62 -21.70
CA SER A 254 15.93 -15.13 -22.41
C SER A 254 15.70 -14.78 -23.89
N ALA A 255 14.48 -14.93 -24.39
CA ALA A 255 14.05 -14.49 -25.72
C ALA A 255 13.46 -13.07 -25.76
N GLN A 256 13.40 -12.33 -24.63
CA GLN A 256 12.78 -11.00 -24.56
C GLN A 256 13.80 -9.90 -24.18
N GLU A 257 14.62 -9.48 -25.16
CA GLU A 257 15.25 -8.13 -25.12
C GLU A 257 14.25 -7.03 -25.55
N VAL A 258 13.09 -7.43 -26.07
CA VAL A 258 12.05 -6.53 -26.56
C VAL A 258 11.08 -6.19 -25.42
N PRO A 259 10.72 -4.90 -25.22
CA PRO A 259 9.71 -4.52 -24.23
C PRO A 259 8.40 -5.29 -24.44
N PRO A 260 7.68 -5.62 -23.35
CA PRO A 260 6.35 -6.21 -23.42
C PRO A 260 5.42 -5.49 -24.40
N ALA A 261 4.52 -6.21 -25.07
CA ALA A 261 3.61 -5.65 -26.08
C ALA A 261 2.77 -4.46 -25.54
N ARG A 262 2.36 -4.52 -24.26
CA ARG A 262 1.68 -3.43 -23.55
C ARG A 262 2.46 -2.11 -23.52
N LEU A 263 3.80 -2.17 -23.58
CA LEU A 263 4.64 -0.97 -23.61
C LEU A 263 4.89 -0.50 -25.04
N ARG A 264 5.11 -1.43 -25.99
CA ARG A 264 5.41 -1.10 -27.40
C ARG A 264 4.30 -0.33 -28.13
N ARG A 265 3.07 -0.37 -27.63
CA ARG A 265 1.95 0.45 -28.15
C ARG A 265 2.08 1.95 -27.80
N HIS A 266 2.91 2.28 -26.82
CA HIS A 266 3.04 3.64 -26.27
C HIS A 266 4.43 4.23 -26.51
N TYR A 267 5.44 3.41 -26.75
CA TYR A 267 6.83 3.84 -26.88
C TYR A 267 7.52 3.16 -28.06
N ASP A 268 8.26 3.95 -28.81
CA ASP A 268 9.24 3.45 -29.78
C ASP A 268 10.50 2.96 -29.04
N ASP A 269 11.04 3.79 -28.14
CA ASP A 269 12.10 3.41 -27.18
C ASP A 269 11.63 3.61 -25.75
N PHE A 270 11.13 2.53 -25.14
CA PHE A 270 10.64 2.57 -23.76
C PHE A 270 11.71 3.05 -22.76
N ARG A 271 12.97 2.67 -22.90
CA ARG A 271 14.01 3.01 -21.92
C ARG A 271 14.42 4.47 -22.04
N GLN A 272 14.50 4.98 -23.26
CA GLN A 272 14.81 6.38 -23.49
C GLN A 272 13.64 7.30 -23.14
N ASP A 273 12.41 6.94 -23.51
CA ASP A 273 11.29 7.88 -23.56
C ASP A 273 10.41 7.88 -22.31
N SER A 274 10.25 6.74 -21.63
CA SER A 274 9.30 6.65 -20.53
C SER A 274 9.76 7.42 -19.29
N PHE A 275 8.78 8.02 -18.61
CA PHE A 275 8.92 8.78 -17.36
C PHE A 275 9.97 9.90 -17.41
N ARG A 276 10.27 10.46 -18.60
CA ARG A 276 11.27 11.53 -18.76
C ARG A 276 10.90 12.80 -17.97
N TRP A 277 9.62 13.07 -17.80
CA TRP A 277 9.11 14.21 -17.05
C TRP A 277 9.57 14.23 -15.58
N LEU A 278 9.92 13.06 -15.00
CA LEU A 278 10.55 12.99 -13.67
C LEU A 278 11.90 13.73 -13.62
N LEU A 279 12.57 13.90 -14.76
CA LEU A 279 13.85 14.59 -14.89
C LEU A 279 13.71 16.01 -15.43
N ALA A 280 12.51 16.60 -15.35
CA ALA A 280 12.26 17.93 -15.88
C ALA A 280 13.23 18.97 -15.30
N THR A 281 13.85 19.75 -16.18
CA THR A 281 14.81 20.81 -15.83
C THR A 281 14.16 22.18 -15.75
N HIS A 282 12.94 22.32 -16.27
CA HIS A 282 12.18 23.56 -16.13
C HIS A 282 11.56 23.66 -14.73
N LYS A 283 11.45 24.88 -14.17
CA LYS A 283 10.90 25.11 -12.82
C LYS A 283 9.49 24.52 -12.65
N GLU A 284 8.60 24.76 -13.61
CA GLU A 284 7.22 24.27 -13.56
C GLU A 284 7.13 22.75 -13.78
N GLY A 285 8.03 22.18 -14.56
CA GLY A 285 8.14 20.72 -14.71
C GLY A 285 8.60 20.07 -13.40
N ARG A 286 9.61 20.62 -12.73
CA ARG A 286 10.01 20.18 -11.38
C ARG A 286 8.87 20.31 -10.37
N ALA A 287 8.08 21.38 -10.44
CA ALA A 287 6.93 21.56 -9.57
C ALA A 287 5.87 20.45 -9.77
N LEU A 288 5.69 19.94 -10.99
CA LEU A 288 4.86 18.75 -11.25
C LEU A 288 5.47 17.49 -10.60
N VAL A 289 6.79 17.29 -10.72
CA VAL A 289 7.49 16.16 -10.09
C VAL A 289 7.33 16.19 -8.58
N ASP A 290 7.58 17.34 -7.95
CA ASP A 290 7.36 17.53 -6.51
C ASP A 290 5.90 17.24 -6.14
N ASP A 291 4.95 17.66 -6.99
CA ASP A 291 3.53 17.43 -6.77
C ASP A 291 3.16 15.96 -6.75
N VAL A 292 3.64 15.21 -7.75
CA VAL A 292 3.42 13.77 -7.87
C VAL A 292 4.10 13.03 -6.71
N VAL A 293 5.40 13.25 -6.49
CA VAL A 293 6.16 12.53 -5.46
C VAL A 293 5.58 12.74 -4.06
N ASP A 294 5.19 13.97 -3.72
CA ASP A 294 4.59 14.24 -2.40
C ASP A 294 3.18 13.66 -2.28
N THR A 295 2.45 13.51 -3.38
CA THR A 295 1.17 12.78 -3.39
C THR A 295 1.39 11.28 -3.17
N LEU A 296 2.46 10.69 -3.72
CA LEU A 296 2.81 9.29 -3.46
C LEU A 296 3.18 9.04 -1.98
N ARG A 297 3.82 10.01 -1.31
CA ARG A 297 4.06 9.96 0.14
C ARG A 297 2.75 9.99 0.92
N ALA A 298 1.84 10.89 0.53
CA ALA A 298 0.53 10.99 1.14
C ALA A 298 -0.29 9.71 0.94
N LEU A 299 -0.17 9.04 -0.21
CA LEU A 299 -0.81 7.75 -0.46
C LEU A 299 -0.34 6.65 0.49
N ARG A 300 0.97 6.53 0.73
CA ARG A 300 1.50 5.56 1.72
C ARG A 300 0.91 5.79 3.09
N CYS A 301 0.93 7.05 3.52
CA CYS A 301 0.40 7.44 4.82
C CYS A 301 -1.12 7.16 4.88
N ALA A 302 -1.88 7.51 3.85
CA ALA A 302 -3.31 7.26 3.77
C ALA A 302 -3.67 5.77 3.82
N ASP A 303 -2.95 4.94 3.06
CA ASP A 303 -3.14 3.49 3.06
C ASP A 303 -2.82 2.89 4.44
N ALA A 304 -1.75 3.35 5.10
CA ALA A 304 -1.42 2.89 6.45
C ALA A 304 -2.44 3.33 7.51
N LEU A 305 -3.08 4.49 7.33
CA LEU A 305 -4.07 5.07 8.24
C LEU A 305 -5.53 4.68 7.91
N ARG A 306 -5.73 3.78 6.96
CA ARG A 306 -7.05 3.21 6.67
C ARG A 306 -7.72 2.64 7.92
N GLN A 307 -9.03 2.47 7.87
CA GLN A 307 -9.79 1.74 8.87
C GLN A 307 -9.18 0.35 9.10
N ARG A 308 -9.16 -0.12 10.35
CA ARG A 308 -8.62 -1.43 10.73
C ARG A 308 -9.56 -2.15 11.70
N GLY A 309 -9.31 -3.44 11.85
CA GLY A 309 -9.92 -4.26 12.90
C GLY A 309 -11.44 -4.31 12.87
N ALA A 310 -12.09 -4.08 14.01
CA ALA A 310 -13.54 -4.22 14.15
C ALA A 310 -14.34 -3.19 13.35
N VAL A 311 -13.69 -2.13 12.86
CA VAL A 311 -14.30 -1.11 11.99
C VAL A 311 -14.13 -1.46 10.51
N LEU A 312 -13.03 -2.12 10.14
CA LEU A 312 -12.75 -2.50 8.76
C LEU A 312 -13.42 -3.84 8.42
N LYS A 313 -14.09 -3.85 7.26
CA LYS A 313 -14.53 -5.10 6.64
C LYS A 313 -13.46 -5.59 5.67
N THR A 314 -13.12 -6.88 5.73
CA THR A 314 -12.25 -7.52 4.73
C THR A 314 -12.86 -7.40 3.33
N SER A 315 -12.13 -7.78 2.28
CA SER A 315 -12.65 -7.87 0.91
C SER A 315 -13.93 -8.70 0.83
N ALA A 316 -14.10 -9.70 1.68
CA ALA A 316 -15.31 -10.52 1.72
C ALA A 316 -16.46 -9.89 2.52
N GLY A 317 -16.22 -8.78 3.20
CA GLY A 317 -17.18 -8.15 4.10
C GLY A 317 -17.12 -8.67 5.55
N TYR A 318 -16.09 -9.45 5.92
CA TYR A 318 -15.99 -10.01 7.27
C TYR A 318 -15.49 -8.98 8.27
N GLU A 319 -16.00 -9.10 9.50
CA GLU A 319 -15.55 -8.33 10.65
C GLU A 319 -14.43 -9.11 11.36
N ALA A 320 -13.41 -8.40 11.84
CA ALA A 320 -12.31 -8.95 12.62
C ALA A 320 -12.36 -8.40 14.05
N PHE A 321 -12.28 -9.29 15.04
CA PHE A 321 -12.32 -8.94 16.46
C PHE A 321 -11.10 -9.48 17.18
N VAL A 322 -10.81 -8.95 18.36
CA VAL A 322 -9.83 -9.53 19.28
C VAL A 322 -10.56 -10.38 20.33
N ASP A 323 -10.20 -11.65 20.48
CA ASP A 323 -10.74 -12.49 21.56
C ASP A 323 -10.24 -11.96 22.91
N ARG A 324 -11.16 -11.83 23.87
CA ARG A 324 -10.83 -11.46 25.23
C ARG A 324 -9.93 -12.49 25.90
N SER A 325 -10.17 -13.77 25.65
CA SER A 325 -9.53 -14.84 26.44
C SER A 325 -8.11 -15.10 25.97
N THR A 326 -7.88 -14.98 24.66
CA THR A 326 -6.60 -15.30 24.04
C THR A 326 -5.90 -14.12 23.38
N ALA A 327 -6.51 -12.94 23.24
CA ALA A 327 -5.93 -11.85 22.45
C ALA A 327 -5.55 -12.25 21.00
N ASN A 328 -6.16 -13.32 20.48
CA ASN A 328 -6.07 -13.72 19.07
C ASN A 328 -7.08 -12.94 18.24
N VAL A 329 -6.92 -12.97 16.92
CA VAL A 329 -7.93 -12.44 16.00
C VAL A 329 -9.04 -13.47 15.82
N VAL A 330 -10.29 -12.99 15.74
CA VAL A 330 -11.48 -13.78 15.40
C VAL A 330 -12.14 -13.15 14.18
N TYR A 331 -12.27 -13.92 13.11
CA TYR A 331 -13.00 -13.51 11.91
C TYR A 331 -14.43 -14.04 11.93
N ALA A 332 -15.39 -13.16 11.67
CA ALA A 332 -16.80 -13.50 11.48
C ALA A 332 -17.07 -13.80 10.00
N LEU A 333 -16.89 -15.07 9.61
CA LEU A 333 -17.05 -15.53 8.24
C LEU A 333 -18.52 -15.86 7.95
N ARG A 334 -19.07 -15.35 6.85
CA ARG A 334 -20.46 -15.59 6.44
C ARG A 334 -20.53 -16.49 5.22
N LEU A 335 -21.36 -17.54 5.28
CA LEU A 335 -21.70 -18.39 4.14
C LEU A 335 -23.17 -18.11 3.78
N GLY A 336 -23.42 -17.60 2.58
CA GLY A 336 -24.72 -17.00 2.26
C GLY A 336 -25.13 -15.92 3.26
N ASP A 337 -26.45 -15.78 3.45
CA ASP A 337 -27.03 -14.79 4.38
C ASP A 337 -27.34 -15.38 5.77
N ASP A 338 -27.34 -16.72 5.91
CA ASP A 338 -27.92 -17.41 7.06
C ASP A 338 -26.87 -18.02 8.02
N GLU A 339 -25.65 -18.31 7.56
CA GLU A 339 -24.65 -19.01 8.35
C GLU A 339 -23.48 -18.11 8.74
N LEU A 340 -23.13 -18.12 10.03
CA LEU A 340 -22.01 -17.40 10.61
C LEU A 340 -21.04 -18.38 11.27
N PHE A 341 -19.78 -18.36 10.82
CA PHE A 341 -18.68 -19.10 11.41
C PHE A 341 -17.71 -18.13 12.09
N LEU A 342 -17.16 -18.54 13.23
CA LEU A 342 -16.12 -17.80 13.93
C LEU A 342 -14.80 -18.56 13.78
N LEU A 343 -13.83 -17.93 13.14
CA LEU A 343 -12.49 -18.48 12.96
C LEU A 343 -11.50 -17.70 13.81
N GLU A 344 -10.97 -18.34 14.85
CA GLU A 344 -9.92 -17.79 15.70
C GLU A 344 -8.53 -18.20 15.17
N ILE A 345 -7.63 -17.23 15.03
CA ILE A 345 -6.27 -17.45 14.50
C ILE A 345 -5.25 -16.78 15.43
N ALA A 346 -4.20 -17.51 15.78
CA ALA A 346 -3.07 -17.00 16.55
C ALA A 346 -2.07 -16.23 15.67
N ASP A 347 -2.53 -15.18 14.98
CA ASP A 347 -1.70 -14.28 14.19
C ASP A 347 -1.52 -12.93 14.92
N PRO A 348 -0.28 -12.55 15.29
CA PRO A 348 -0.04 -11.36 16.09
C PRO A 348 -0.28 -10.04 15.34
N VAL A 349 -0.13 -10.03 14.01
CA VAL A 349 -0.35 -8.85 13.17
C VAL A 349 -1.85 -8.60 13.07
N ALA A 350 -2.61 -9.59 12.62
CA ALA A 350 -4.07 -9.49 12.51
C ALA A 350 -4.74 -9.23 13.87
N ALA A 351 -4.25 -9.85 14.95
CA ALA A 351 -4.76 -9.58 16.30
C ALA A 351 -4.46 -8.16 16.77
N GLY A 352 -3.30 -7.62 16.39
CA GLY A 352 -2.96 -6.21 16.62
C GLY A 352 -3.94 -5.29 15.90
N GLU A 353 -4.13 -5.51 14.60
CA GLU A 353 -5.06 -4.74 13.76
C GLU A 353 -6.49 -4.79 14.31
N ALA A 354 -6.94 -5.98 14.74
CA ALA A 354 -8.26 -6.19 15.33
C ALA A 354 -8.50 -5.41 16.63
N ASN A 355 -7.44 -5.05 17.37
CA ASN A 355 -7.55 -4.27 18.60
C ASN A 355 -7.32 -2.76 18.39
N LEU A 356 -6.92 -2.30 17.20
CA LEU A 356 -6.81 -0.86 16.92
C LEU A 356 -8.21 -0.28 16.67
N ALA A 357 -8.60 0.73 17.44
CA ALA A 357 -9.85 1.47 17.23
C ALA A 357 -9.71 2.58 16.18
N GLY A 358 -8.50 3.07 15.95
CA GLY A 358 -8.22 4.07 14.94
C GLY A 358 -6.77 4.51 14.93
N SER A 359 -6.31 4.94 13.75
CA SER A 359 -5.01 5.54 13.50
C SER A 359 -5.19 6.76 12.61
N HIS A 360 -4.71 7.93 13.04
CA HIS A 360 -4.83 9.16 12.26
C HIS A 360 -3.72 10.15 12.60
N LEU A 361 -3.53 11.16 11.75
CA LEU A 361 -2.71 12.32 12.08
C LEU A 361 -3.57 13.35 12.82
N ASP A 362 -3.03 13.93 13.88
CA ASP A 362 -3.67 15.06 14.56
C ASP A 362 -3.37 16.40 13.87
N PRO A 363 -3.98 17.52 14.29
CA PRO A 363 -3.71 18.82 13.68
C PRO A 363 -2.25 19.31 13.78
N ALA A 364 -1.45 18.76 14.70
CA ALA A 364 -0.01 19.00 14.80
C ALA A 364 0.82 17.98 13.99
N GLY A 365 0.14 17.09 13.27
CA GLY A 365 0.71 16.03 12.46
C GLY A 365 1.27 14.85 13.26
N ASN A 366 0.99 14.74 14.56
CA ASN A 366 1.42 13.58 15.33
C ASN A 366 0.57 12.35 14.99
N LEU A 367 1.18 11.17 15.02
CA LEU A 367 0.48 9.90 14.78
C LEU A 367 -0.27 9.50 16.04
N ARG A 368 -1.60 9.57 16.01
CA ARG A 368 -2.47 9.13 17.11
C ARG A 368 -2.96 7.71 16.88
N ILE A 369 -2.83 6.87 17.90
CA ILE A 369 -3.29 5.48 17.90
C ILE A 369 -4.22 5.26 19.10
N SER A 370 -5.38 4.66 18.82
CA SER A 370 -6.38 4.29 19.83
C SER A 370 -6.68 2.79 19.76
N PHE A 371 -7.16 2.22 20.88
CA PHE A 371 -7.41 0.79 21.00
C PHE A 371 -8.86 0.52 21.39
N HIS A 372 -9.41 -0.61 20.94
CA HIS A 372 -10.73 -1.06 21.35
C HIS A 372 -10.75 -1.55 22.80
N ARG A 373 -9.67 -2.17 23.27
CA ARG A 373 -9.55 -2.63 24.66
C ARG A 373 -8.11 -2.76 25.16
N GLY A 374 -7.98 -2.76 26.48
CA GLY A 374 -6.74 -3.12 27.18
C GLY A 374 -6.93 -4.15 28.28
N ALA A 375 -8.16 -4.51 28.67
CA ALA A 375 -8.42 -5.50 29.71
C ALA A 375 -8.53 -6.93 29.16
N PHE A 376 -7.60 -7.78 29.59
CA PHE A 376 -7.55 -9.22 29.27
C PHE A 376 -7.54 -10.03 30.58
N PRO A 377 -7.90 -11.34 30.58
CA PRO A 377 -8.16 -12.11 31.80
C PRO A 377 -6.96 -12.21 32.74
N ASP A 378 -5.75 -12.11 32.21
CA ASP A 378 -4.51 -12.27 32.96
C ASP A 378 -3.38 -11.39 32.39
N PRO A 379 -2.28 -11.17 33.15
CA PRO A 379 -1.15 -10.35 32.71
C PRO A 379 -0.43 -10.86 31.47
N GLU A 380 -0.39 -12.17 31.23
CA GLU A 380 0.27 -12.76 30.05
C GLU A 380 -0.51 -12.45 28.78
N THR A 381 -1.83 -12.66 28.81
CA THR A 381 -2.73 -12.33 27.70
C THR A 381 -2.74 -10.82 27.44
N THR A 382 -2.74 -9.99 28.50
CA THR A 382 -2.62 -8.53 28.37
C THR A 382 -1.32 -8.13 27.68
N ARG A 383 -0.20 -8.74 28.07
CA ARG A 383 1.10 -8.49 27.46
C ARG A 383 1.16 -8.94 26.00
N ARG A 384 0.56 -10.08 25.66
CA ARG A 384 0.42 -10.55 24.27
C ARG A 384 -0.35 -9.53 23.43
N ALA A 385 -1.49 -9.05 23.91
CA ALA A 385 -2.27 -8.01 23.21
C ALA A 385 -1.46 -6.72 23.00
N ALA A 386 -0.72 -6.29 24.03
CA ALA A 386 0.13 -5.10 23.93
C ALA A 386 1.26 -5.27 22.89
N ARG A 387 1.88 -6.46 22.84
CA ARG A 387 2.89 -6.80 21.85
C ARG A 387 2.33 -6.84 20.44
N ASN A 388 1.15 -7.41 20.25
CA ASN A 388 0.45 -7.45 18.96
C ASN A 388 0.16 -6.04 18.44
N ALA A 389 -0.37 -5.16 19.30
CA ALA A 389 -0.58 -3.75 18.97
C ALA A 389 0.74 -3.02 18.63
N ALA A 390 1.82 -3.27 19.39
CA ALA A 390 3.12 -2.67 19.14
C ALA A 390 3.72 -3.04 17.77
N LEU A 391 3.52 -4.28 17.31
CA LEU A 391 3.94 -4.71 15.97
C LEU A 391 3.26 -3.89 14.87
N ILE A 392 1.96 -3.65 15.00
CA ILE A 392 1.19 -2.87 14.02
C ILE A 392 1.55 -1.39 14.07
N ILE A 393 1.76 -0.82 15.25
CA ILE A 393 2.24 0.56 15.38
C ILE A 393 3.59 0.74 14.69
N ASN A 394 4.51 -0.21 14.86
CA ASN A 394 5.81 -0.19 14.18
C ASN A 394 5.68 -0.30 12.66
N ASP A 395 4.68 -1.03 12.15
CA ASP A 395 4.40 -1.10 10.72
C ASP A 395 3.82 0.23 10.19
N ILE A 396 2.77 0.76 10.84
CA ILE A 396 2.09 2.01 10.47
C ILE A 396 3.06 3.19 10.46
N GLN A 397 3.93 3.33 11.47
CA GLN A 397 4.86 4.46 11.54
C GLN A 397 5.83 4.47 10.35
N GLY A 398 6.18 3.29 9.81
CA GLY A 398 7.04 3.18 8.63
C GLY A 398 6.45 3.85 7.39
N ASP A 399 5.13 3.92 7.29
CA ASP A 399 4.44 4.58 6.17
C ASP A 399 3.96 5.98 6.54
N ALA A 400 3.49 6.21 7.76
CA ALA A 400 2.94 7.49 8.18
C ALA A 400 4.02 8.53 8.57
N ILE A 401 5.19 8.08 9.03
CA ILE A 401 6.28 8.96 9.48
C ILE A 401 7.45 8.91 8.49
N GLU A 402 7.96 7.71 8.18
CA GLU A 402 9.18 7.60 7.39
C GLU A 402 8.99 8.04 5.94
N SER A 403 7.78 7.95 5.39
CA SER A 403 7.45 8.46 4.04
C SER A 403 7.74 9.95 3.87
N PHE A 404 7.78 10.74 4.95
CA PHE A 404 8.10 12.17 4.90
C PHE A 404 9.58 12.48 5.16
N ARG A 405 10.43 11.46 5.32
CA ARG A 405 11.88 11.65 5.51
C ARG A 405 12.53 12.20 4.23
N ARG A 406 13.25 13.32 4.38
CA ARG A 406 14.03 13.98 3.31
C ARG A 406 15.48 14.20 3.75
N PRO A 407 16.49 14.00 2.89
CA PRO A 407 17.90 14.24 3.25
C PRO A 407 18.20 15.71 3.52
N LEU A 408 17.60 16.61 2.73
CA LEU A 408 17.64 18.07 2.89
C LEU A 408 16.20 18.56 2.80
N GLY A 409 15.53 18.64 3.95
CA GLY A 409 14.17 19.14 4.03
C GLY A 409 14.12 20.65 3.72
N PRO A 410 13.06 21.15 3.08
CA PRO A 410 12.77 22.58 3.04
C PRO A 410 12.77 23.16 4.46
N GLU A 411 13.36 24.34 4.64
CA GLU A 411 13.36 25.02 5.92
C GLU A 411 11.91 25.29 6.40
N GLY A 412 11.68 25.11 7.70
CA GLY A 412 10.38 25.39 8.33
C GLY A 412 9.34 24.26 8.29
N LEU A 413 9.66 23.12 7.67
CA LEU A 413 8.81 21.92 7.76
C LEU A 413 9.15 21.09 9.00
N LYS A 414 8.13 20.44 9.57
CA LYS A 414 8.31 19.49 10.68
C LYS A 414 9.09 18.28 10.18
N ALA A 415 10.23 17.99 10.80
CA ALA A 415 11.03 16.84 10.40
C ALA A 415 10.30 15.55 10.77
N SER A 416 10.52 14.48 10.00
CA SER A 416 9.93 13.18 10.34
C SER A 416 10.41 12.68 11.70
N GLY A 417 11.59 13.10 12.19
CA GLY A 417 12.08 12.83 13.55
C GLY A 417 11.27 13.48 14.68
N ASP A 418 10.56 14.57 14.38
CA ASP A 418 9.79 15.34 15.36
C ASP A 418 8.31 14.90 15.42
N ILE A 419 7.92 13.92 14.60
CA ILE A 419 6.57 13.33 14.65
C ILE A 419 6.51 12.35 15.82
N GLU A 420 5.65 12.68 16.79
CA GLU A 420 5.38 11.88 17.99
C GLU A 420 4.38 10.76 17.70
N ILE A 421 4.47 9.67 18.46
CA ILE A 421 3.47 8.58 18.45
C ILE A 421 2.64 8.68 19.73
N LEU A 422 1.44 9.21 19.60
CA LEU A 422 0.53 9.42 20.72
C LEU A 422 -0.37 8.20 20.91
N LEU A 423 -0.18 7.47 22.01
CA LEU A 423 -1.00 6.32 22.38
C LEU A 423 -2.13 6.75 23.33
N GLU A 424 -3.37 6.54 22.91
CA GLU A 424 -4.53 6.82 23.74
C GLU A 424 -4.75 5.72 24.78
N GLY A 425 -5.05 6.12 26.02
CA GLY A 425 -5.44 5.19 27.07
C GLY A 425 -6.81 4.56 26.76
N VAL A 426 -7.07 3.41 27.37
CA VAL A 426 -8.36 2.72 27.28
C VAL A 426 -8.98 2.61 28.66
N ASP A 427 -10.29 2.85 28.75
CA ASP A 427 -11.00 2.96 30.03
C ASP A 427 -11.01 1.66 30.84
N ASP A 428 -10.92 0.51 30.15
CA ASP A 428 -10.93 -0.81 30.78
C ASP A 428 -9.55 -1.22 31.37
N ASN A 429 -8.46 -0.56 30.94
CA ASN A 429 -7.12 -0.73 31.48
C ASN A 429 -6.24 0.50 31.17
N LEU A 430 -6.14 1.40 32.15
CA LEU A 430 -5.35 2.65 32.02
C LEU A 430 -3.84 2.42 31.81
N GLU A 431 -3.32 1.24 32.14
CA GLU A 431 -1.89 0.92 31.99
C GLU A 431 -1.54 0.38 30.59
N PHE A 432 -2.55 0.05 29.77
CA PHE A 432 -2.36 -0.66 28.50
C PHE A 432 -1.49 0.11 27.52
N ALA A 433 -1.72 1.42 27.34
CA ALA A 433 -0.87 2.25 26.47
C ALA A 433 0.61 2.24 26.91
N GLY A 434 0.86 2.25 28.22
CA GLY A 434 2.20 2.12 28.77
C GLY A 434 2.84 0.75 28.51
N LEU A 435 2.05 -0.33 28.51
CA LEU A 435 2.51 -1.67 28.11
C LEU A 435 2.85 -1.72 26.62
N VAL A 436 1.99 -1.16 25.76
CA VAL A 436 2.23 -1.09 24.31
C VAL A 436 3.52 -0.35 24.02
N ARG A 437 3.77 0.80 24.67
CA ARG A 437 5.05 1.52 24.52
C ARG A 437 6.26 0.68 24.92
N ARG A 438 6.17 -0.09 26.00
CA ARG A 438 7.26 -0.97 26.44
C ARG A 438 7.54 -2.07 25.43
N GLU A 439 6.50 -2.70 24.90
CA GLU A 439 6.67 -3.74 23.86
C GLU A 439 7.18 -3.12 22.55
N LEU A 440 6.73 -1.91 22.18
CA LEU A 440 7.28 -1.17 21.05
C LEU A 440 8.77 -0.89 21.24
N ALA A 441 9.21 -0.53 22.44
CA ALA A 441 10.63 -0.30 22.73
C ALA A 441 11.50 -1.54 22.56
N LEU A 442 10.92 -2.75 22.68
CA LEU A 442 11.64 -4.00 22.41
C LEU A 442 11.74 -4.30 20.90
N ILE A 443 10.79 -3.82 20.10
CA ILE A 443 10.73 -4.02 18.65
C ILE A 443 11.55 -2.94 17.94
N ASN A 444 11.33 -1.68 18.31
CA ASN A 444 11.92 -0.49 17.71
C ASN A 444 12.08 0.60 18.80
N PRO A 445 13.26 0.69 19.44
CA PRO A 445 13.53 1.69 20.47
C PRO A 445 13.37 3.13 20.00
N GLU A 446 13.67 3.41 18.73
CA GLU A 446 13.55 4.75 18.16
C GLU A 446 12.09 5.17 18.01
N ALA A 447 11.23 4.25 17.56
CA ALA A 447 9.79 4.50 17.47
C ALA A 447 9.16 4.73 18.85
N ALA A 448 9.61 3.99 19.88
CA ALA A 448 9.09 4.13 21.24
C ALA A 448 9.59 5.36 22.01
N ALA A 449 10.65 6.01 21.53
CA ALA A 449 11.21 7.23 22.11
C ALA A 449 10.54 8.52 21.59
N ARG A 450 9.75 8.41 20.52
CA ARG A 450 8.83 9.43 20.01
C ARG A 450 7.54 9.43 20.82
#